data_AF-A0A651I4P9-F1
#
_entry.id   AF-A0A651I4P9-F1
#
_cell.length_a   1.000
_cell.length_b   1.000
_cell.length_c   1.000
_cell.angle_alpha   90.00
_cell.angle_beta   90.00
_cell.angle_gamma   90.00
#
_symmetry.space_group_name_H-M   'P 1'
#
loop_
_entity.id
_entity.type
_entity.pdbx_description
1 polymer ?
#
loop_
_entity_poly.entity_id
_entity_poly.type
_entity_poly.pdbx_seq_one_letter_code
_entity_poly.pdbx_strand_id
1 'polypeptide(L)'
;MGIEVNQLAADLKQAENQELMKLLLIIIFTLGLSSEVMSTGLQTQTGNMSENRNEMTEEKDLLKNYATYNRWANERFVEWLRGANEEQMEMEIESSFNSLKKTLLHLWNAEFGWLSTLKGESWGSPPGRDYEGSLDELFEGFLTTSRAFEDFVLGLEQETYREGRPLGSDGVPTTVEDIVLHVFNHATYHRGQLITLGRQAGLTQPPRTDYIYFIRISH
;
A
#
# COMPACT_ATOMS: atom_id res chain seq x y z
N MET A 1 48.09 -11.53 22.54
CA MET A 1 47.38 -10.25 22.35
C MET A 1 46.88 -10.03 20.91
N GLY A 2 47.60 -10.38 19.84
CA GLY A 2 47.11 -10.15 18.46
C GLY A 2 46.00 -11.10 17.94
N ILE A 3 45.79 -12.27 18.58
CA ILE A 3 44.78 -13.25 18.15
C ILE A 3 43.38 -12.88 18.69
N GLU A 4 43.29 -12.24 19.86
CA GLU A 4 42.01 -11.86 20.49
C GLU A 4 41.31 -10.71 19.76
N VAL A 5 42.06 -9.81 19.10
CA VAL A 5 41.49 -8.65 18.40
C VAL A 5 40.68 -9.06 17.16
N ASN A 6 41.17 -10.08 16.42
CA ASN A 6 40.48 -10.56 15.22
C ASN A 6 39.19 -11.32 15.56
N GLN A 7 39.16 -12.02 16.70
CA GLN A 7 37.96 -12.69 17.17
C GLN A 7 36.89 -11.66 17.58
N LEU A 8 37.29 -10.62 18.32
CA LEU A 8 36.38 -9.56 18.75
C LEU A 8 35.76 -8.79 17.55
N ALA A 9 36.53 -8.59 16.48
CA ALA A 9 36.06 -7.96 15.25
C ALA A 9 35.09 -8.85 14.45
N ALA A 10 35.23 -10.18 14.53
CA ALA A 10 34.29 -11.12 13.93
C ALA A 10 32.97 -11.16 14.72
N ASP A 11 33.06 -11.14 16.05
CA ASP A 11 31.89 -11.17 16.93
C ASP A 11 31.05 -9.88 16.79
N LEU A 12 31.67 -8.71 16.54
CA LEU A 12 30.98 -7.45 16.18
C LEU A 12 30.14 -7.56 14.92
N LYS A 13 30.58 -8.32 13.92
CA LYS A 13 29.83 -8.49 12.66
C LYS A 13 28.61 -9.39 12.83
N GLN A 14 28.55 -10.20 13.89
CA GLN A 14 27.44 -11.11 14.18
C GLN A 14 26.50 -10.60 15.27
N ALA A 15 26.81 -9.51 15.97
CA ALA A 15 25.98 -8.99 17.05
C ALA A 15 24.79 -8.18 16.53
N GLU A 16 23.58 -8.76 16.59
CA GLU A 16 22.33 -8.13 16.15
C GLU A 16 21.67 -7.22 17.22
N ASN A 17 22.21 -7.19 18.45
CA ASN A 17 21.62 -6.46 19.58
C ASN A 17 22.36 -5.14 19.90
N GLN A 18 21.64 -4.02 19.85
CA GLN A 18 22.19 -2.67 20.09
C GLN A 18 22.86 -2.49 21.46
N GLU A 19 22.40 -3.16 22.51
CA GLU A 19 23.00 -3.06 23.84
C GLU A 19 24.30 -3.88 23.95
N LEU A 20 24.37 -5.02 23.24
CA LEU A 20 25.61 -5.81 23.13
C LEU A 20 26.69 -5.06 22.32
N MET A 21 26.29 -4.33 21.28
CA MET A 21 27.20 -3.49 20.49
C MET A 21 27.78 -2.33 21.30
N LYS A 22 26.96 -1.64 22.11
CA LYS A 22 27.45 -0.59 23.02
C LYS A 22 28.43 -1.13 24.05
N LEU A 23 28.15 -2.31 24.61
CA LEU A 23 29.02 -2.94 25.60
C LEU A 23 30.37 -3.34 24.98
N LEU A 24 30.38 -3.89 23.76
CA LEU A 24 31.61 -4.23 23.05
C LEU A 24 32.44 -3.00 22.67
N LEU A 25 31.80 -1.90 22.26
CA LEU A 25 32.48 -0.64 21.95
C LEU A 25 33.15 -0.03 23.20
N ILE A 26 32.51 -0.12 24.37
CA ILE A 26 33.09 0.31 25.66
C ILE A 26 34.32 -0.55 26.01
N ILE A 27 34.27 -1.86 25.76
CA ILE A 27 35.40 -2.78 25.99
C ILE A 27 36.59 -2.44 25.07
N ILE A 28 36.34 -2.12 23.80
CA ILE A 28 37.38 -1.71 22.86
C ILE A 28 38.02 -0.37 23.27
N PHE A 29 37.22 0.58 23.76
CA PHE A 29 37.70 1.89 24.24
C PHE A 29 38.56 1.76 25.50
N THR A 30 38.20 0.85 26.42
CA THR A 30 38.96 0.58 27.64
C THR A 30 40.24 -0.23 27.40
N LEU A 31 40.31 -0.99 26.30
CA LEU A 31 41.49 -1.78 25.92
C LEU A 31 42.44 -1.08 24.93
N GLY A 32 42.16 0.16 24.51
CA GLY A 32 43.09 0.99 23.73
C GLY A 32 43.37 0.48 22.31
N LEU A 33 42.43 -0.24 21.69
CA LEU A 33 42.57 -0.74 20.32
C LEU A 33 42.30 0.39 19.29
N SER A 34 43.14 0.45 18.25
CA SER A 34 43.35 1.60 17.36
C SER A 34 42.10 2.17 16.65
N SER A 35 42.12 3.49 16.43
CA SER A 35 41.05 4.32 15.85
C SER A 35 40.58 3.95 14.43
N GLU A 36 41.34 3.20 13.64
CA GLU A 36 40.98 2.83 12.26
C GLU A 36 39.81 1.83 12.18
N VAL A 37 39.69 0.90 13.14
CA VAL A 37 38.56 -0.06 13.18
C VAL A 37 37.26 0.65 13.56
N MET A 38 37.33 1.68 14.42
CA MET A 38 36.17 2.49 14.79
C MET A 38 35.69 3.39 13.65
N SER A 39 36.61 4.01 12.90
CA SER A 39 36.25 4.88 11.76
C SER A 39 35.57 4.10 10.64
N THR A 40 36.08 2.91 10.31
CA THR A 40 35.54 2.07 9.23
C THR A 40 34.20 1.42 9.63
N GLY A 41 34.04 1.01 10.89
CA GLY A 41 32.77 0.51 11.42
C GLY A 41 31.69 1.59 11.53
N LEU A 42 32.01 2.80 12.02
CA LEU A 42 31.06 3.90 12.04
C LEU A 42 30.67 4.35 10.63
N GLN A 43 31.63 4.50 9.71
CA GLN A 43 31.34 4.95 8.34
C GLN A 43 30.46 3.96 7.58
N THR A 44 30.73 2.65 7.69
CA THR A 44 29.89 1.61 7.08
C THR A 44 28.50 1.54 7.72
N GLN A 45 28.39 1.69 9.04
CA GLN A 45 27.09 1.72 9.71
C GLN A 45 26.28 2.99 9.37
N THR A 46 26.92 4.17 9.27
CA THR A 46 26.26 5.40 8.84
C THR A 46 25.87 5.38 7.36
N GLY A 47 26.70 4.76 6.50
CA GLY A 47 26.41 4.55 5.08
C GLY A 47 25.16 3.68 4.90
N ASN A 48 25.14 2.50 5.52
CA ASN A 48 24.00 1.58 5.47
C ASN A 48 22.72 2.22 6.06
N MET A 49 22.82 3.01 7.13
CA MET A 49 21.66 3.72 7.68
C MET A 49 21.12 4.81 6.74
N SER A 50 22.00 5.49 5.99
CA SER A 50 21.59 6.50 5.02
C SER A 50 20.99 5.90 3.74
N GLU A 51 21.55 4.80 3.25
CA GLU A 51 21.03 4.05 2.10
C GLU A 51 19.67 3.44 2.42
N ASN A 52 19.54 2.72 3.55
CA ASN A 52 18.23 2.19 3.99
C ASN A 52 17.18 3.30 4.16
N ARG A 53 17.57 4.48 4.67
CA ARG A 53 16.65 5.62 4.80
C ARG A 53 16.20 6.15 3.44
N ASN A 54 17.11 6.23 2.46
CA ASN A 54 16.77 6.68 1.11
C ASN A 54 15.85 5.67 0.41
N GLU A 55 16.15 4.37 0.50
CA GLU A 55 15.29 3.31 -0.06
C GLU A 55 13.88 3.33 0.55
N MET A 56 13.76 3.45 1.88
CA MET A 56 12.46 3.59 2.55
C MET A 56 11.72 4.87 2.18
N THR A 57 12.43 5.92 1.77
CA THR A 57 11.81 7.18 1.33
C THR A 57 11.26 7.03 -0.09
N GLU A 58 12.00 6.40 -0.99
CA GLU A 58 11.54 6.11 -2.36
C GLU A 58 10.35 5.14 -2.40
N GLU A 59 10.37 4.10 -1.56
CA GLU A 59 9.27 3.14 -1.41
C GLU A 59 7.99 3.82 -0.91
N LYS A 60 8.14 4.70 0.10
CA LYS A 60 7.05 5.53 0.62
C LYS A 60 6.46 6.44 -0.45
N ASP A 61 7.31 7.11 -1.22
CA ASP A 61 6.87 8.01 -2.29
C ASP A 61 6.14 7.23 -3.40
N LEU A 62 6.59 6.02 -3.72
CA LEU A 62 5.91 5.15 -4.67
C LEU A 62 4.51 4.78 -4.17
N LEU A 63 4.37 4.32 -2.92
CA LEU A 63 3.06 3.90 -2.41
C LEU A 63 2.07 5.06 -2.30
N LYS A 64 2.56 6.26 -1.93
CA LYS A 64 1.77 7.49 -1.93
C LYS A 64 1.31 7.87 -3.35
N ASN A 65 2.20 7.79 -4.34
CA ASN A 65 1.83 8.01 -5.73
C ASN A 65 0.77 7.01 -6.21
N TYR A 66 0.88 5.74 -5.82
CA TYR A 66 -0.15 4.73 -6.12
C TYR A 66 -1.49 5.02 -5.44
N ALA A 67 -1.48 5.55 -4.22
CA ALA A 67 -2.72 5.94 -3.53
C ALA A 67 -3.44 7.08 -4.26
N THR A 68 -2.71 8.14 -4.61
CA THR A 68 -3.26 9.25 -5.40
C THR A 68 -3.72 8.80 -6.78
N TYR A 69 -2.94 7.95 -7.44
CA TYR A 69 -3.33 7.32 -8.70
C TYR A 69 -4.61 6.51 -8.57
N ASN A 70 -4.75 5.71 -7.51
CA ASN A 70 -5.93 4.86 -7.31
C ASN A 70 -7.19 5.70 -7.19
N ARG A 71 -7.19 6.73 -6.32
CA ARG A 71 -8.32 7.68 -6.21
C ARG A 71 -8.62 8.35 -7.55
N TRP A 72 -7.59 8.90 -8.21
CA TRP A 72 -7.73 9.58 -9.50
C TRP A 72 -8.35 8.71 -10.60
N ALA A 73 -7.95 7.44 -10.66
CA ALA A 73 -8.49 6.49 -11.62
C ALA A 73 -9.93 6.09 -11.24
N ASN A 74 -10.24 5.90 -9.95
CA ASN A 74 -11.60 5.65 -9.50
C ASN A 74 -12.56 6.80 -9.85
N GLU A 75 -12.15 8.05 -9.66
CA GLU A 75 -12.93 9.24 -10.06
C GLU A 75 -13.24 9.24 -11.56
N ARG A 76 -12.26 8.90 -12.41
CA ARG A 76 -12.46 8.80 -13.86
C ARG A 76 -13.43 7.69 -14.25
N PHE A 77 -13.37 6.56 -13.57
CA PHE A 77 -14.30 5.46 -13.81
C PHE A 77 -15.71 5.81 -13.37
N VAL A 78 -15.87 6.44 -12.20
CA VAL A 78 -17.18 6.93 -11.75
C VAL A 78 -17.76 7.94 -12.74
N GLU A 79 -16.96 8.91 -13.20
CA GLU A 79 -17.42 9.89 -14.20
C GLU A 79 -17.86 9.21 -15.50
N TRP A 80 -17.14 8.20 -15.97
CA TRP A 80 -17.54 7.42 -17.14
C TRP A 80 -18.84 6.63 -16.91
N LEU A 81 -19.00 6.03 -15.73
CA LEU A 81 -20.18 5.25 -15.37
C LEU A 81 -21.42 6.12 -15.11
N ARG A 82 -21.26 7.40 -14.76
CA ARG A 82 -22.38 8.36 -14.70
C ARG A 82 -23.09 8.54 -16.04
N GLY A 83 -22.44 8.20 -17.16
CA GLY A 83 -23.06 8.18 -18.49
C GLY A 83 -23.95 6.95 -18.77
N ALA A 84 -23.95 5.94 -17.89
CA ALA A 84 -24.81 4.76 -18.02
C ALA A 84 -26.19 5.01 -17.44
N ASN A 85 -27.22 4.45 -18.06
CA ASN A 85 -28.54 4.36 -17.44
C ASN A 85 -28.65 3.13 -16.51
N GLU A 86 -29.74 3.01 -15.77
CA GLU A 86 -29.97 1.90 -14.82
C GLU A 86 -29.95 0.53 -15.50
N GLU A 87 -30.55 0.39 -16.69
CA GLU A 87 -30.56 -0.86 -17.46
C GLU A 87 -29.13 -1.30 -17.79
N GLN A 88 -28.28 -0.38 -18.23
CA GLN A 88 -26.87 -0.66 -18.54
C GLN A 88 -26.07 -1.02 -17.28
N MET A 89 -26.35 -0.36 -16.15
CA MET A 89 -25.66 -0.65 -14.87
C MET A 89 -26.02 -2.02 -14.29
N GLU A 90 -27.26 -2.48 -14.52
CA GLU A 90 -27.80 -3.74 -14.00
C GLU A 90 -27.70 -4.91 -15.00
N MET A 91 -27.40 -4.64 -16.27
CA MET A 91 -27.32 -5.66 -17.33
C MET A 91 -26.45 -6.85 -16.91
N GLU A 92 -27.03 -8.05 -16.93
CA GLU A 92 -26.31 -9.26 -16.57
C GLU A 92 -25.41 -9.74 -17.72
N ILE A 93 -24.10 -9.79 -17.46
CA ILE A 93 -23.06 -10.20 -18.39
C ILE A 93 -22.14 -11.19 -17.67
N GLU A 94 -21.78 -12.29 -18.32
CA GLU A 94 -20.93 -13.33 -17.74
C GLU A 94 -19.58 -12.76 -17.27
N SER A 95 -19.34 -12.83 -15.96
CA SER A 95 -18.13 -12.31 -15.31
C SER A 95 -18.10 -12.74 -13.85
N SER A 96 -17.01 -12.45 -13.13
CA SER A 96 -16.93 -12.72 -11.67
C SER A 96 -17.98 -11.92 -10.88
N PHE A 97 -18.22 -10.67 -11.29
CA PHE A 97 -19.37 -9.85 -10.87
C PHE A 97 -20.16 -9.53 -12.12
N ASN A 98 -21.37 -10.06 -12.22
CA ASN A 98 -22.08 -10.13 -13.50
C ASN A 98 -22.77 -8.82 -13.93
N SER A 99 -22.43 -7.66 -13.36
CA SER A 99 -22.91 -6.36 -13.84
C SER A 99 -21.94 -5.23 -13.46
N LEU A 100 -22.07 -4.07 -14.09
CA LEU A 100 -21.31 -2.86 -13.75
C LEU A 100 -21.55 -2.46 -12.29
N LYS A 101 -22.82 -2.42 -11.86
CA LYS A 101 -23.20 -2.09 -10.48
C LYS A 101 -22.60 -3.07 -9.48
N LYS A 102 -22.71 -4.38 -9.71
CA LYS A 102 -22.15 -5.40 -8.82
C LYS A 102 -20.62 -5.33 -8.74
N THR A 103 -19.95 -5.03 -9.85
CA THR A 103 -18.49 -4.84 -9.87
C THR A 103 -18.09 -3.60 -9.06
N LEU A 104 -18.84 -2.50 -9.17
CA LEU A 104 -18.56 -1.27 -8.43
C LEU A 104 -18.84 -1.42 -6.92
N LEU A 105 -19.93 -2.11 -6.55
CA LEU A 105 -20.21 -2.47 -5.15
C LEU A 105 -19.10 -3.34 -4.54
N HIS A 106 -18.54 -4.27 -5.32
CA HIS A 106 -17.39 -5.07 -4.88
C HIS A 106 -16.14 -4.22 -4.65
N LEU A 107 -15.82 -3.31 -5.57
CA LEU A 107 -14.71 -2.35 -5.40
C LEU A 107 -14.88 -1.52 -4.13
N TRP A 108 -16.09 -1.01 -3.89
CA TRP A 108 -16.39 -0.21 -2.70
C TRP A 108 -16.25 -1.02 -1.42
N ASN A 109 -16.80 -2.24 -1.37
CA ASN A 109 -16.64 -3.15 -0.24
C ASN A 109 -15.17 -3.48 0.04
N ALA A 110 -14.37 -3.69 -1.02
CA ALA A 110 -12.96 -4.00 -0.89
C ALA A 110 -12.18 -2.83 -0.28
N GLU A 111 -12.31 -1.61 -0.82
CA GLU A 111 -11.60 -0.45 -0.25
C GLU A 111 -12.06 -0.16 1.18
N PHE A 112 -13.35 -0.27 1.47
CA PHE A 112 -13.89 -0.07 2.81
C PHE A 112 -13.32 -1.08 3.82
N GLY A 113 -13.42 -2.38 3.51
CA GLY A 113 -12.98 -3.43 4.40
C GLY A 113 -11.47 -3.39 4.67
N TRP A 114 -10.67 -3.24 3.62
CA TRP A 114 -9.22 -3.16 3.77
C TRP A 114 -8.78 -1.89 4.53
N LEU A 115 -9.46 -0.76 4.33
CA LEU A 115 -9.20 0.44 5.13
C LEU A 115 -9.50 0.21 6.61
N SER A 116 -10.61 -0.47 6.95
CA SER A 116 -10.91 -0.85 8.34
C SER A 116 -9.82 -1.76 8.91
N THR A 117 -9.38 -2.78 8.15
CA THR A 117 -8.26 -3.66 8.56
C THR A 117 -6.99 -2.87 8.84
N LEU A 118 -6.63 -1.93 7.97
CA LEU A 118 -5.44 -1.10 8.12
C LEU A 118 -5.50 -0.21 9.37
N LYS A 119 -6.70 0.27 9.72
CA LYS A 119 -7.00 1.04 10.95
C LYS A 119 -7.12 0.18 12.21
N GLY A 120 -7.10 -1.15 12.10
CA GLY A 120 -7.34 -2.05 13.22
C GLY A 120 -8.82 -2.10 13.66
N GLU A 121 -9.73 -1.71 12.78
CA GLU A 121 -11.18 -1.68 12.99
C GLU A 121 -11.83 -2.95 12.41
N SER A 122 -12.96 -3.38 12.99
CA SER A 122 -13.76 -4.44 12.39
C SER A 122 -14.41 -3.95 11.09
N TRP A 123 -14.59 -4.85 10.12
CA TRP A 123 -15.31 -4.54 8.87
C TRP A 123 -16.78 -4.12 9.08
N GLY A 124 -17.37 -4.35 10.27
CA GLY A 124 -18.75 -3.96 10.56
C GLY A 124 -19.72 -4.44 9.48
N SER A 125 -20.44 -3.49 8.87
CA SER A 125 -21.34 -3.74 7.73
C SER A 125 -20.78 -3.07 6.47
N PRO A 126 -20.18 -3.83 5.53
CA PRO A 126 -19.72 -3.29 4.26
C PRO A 126 -20.87 -2.62 3.50
N PRO A 127 -20.66 -1.42 2.95
CA PRO A 127 -21.73 -0.59 2.41
C PRO A 127 -22.45 -1.22 1.20
N GLY A 128 -21.76 -2.07 0.45
CA GLY A 128 -22.28 -2.72 -0.76
C GLY A 128 -22.97 -4.06 -0.55
N ARG A 129 -23.05 -4.62 0.67
CA ARG A 129 -23.57 -5.98 0.92
C ARG A 129 -25.06 -6.11 0.63
N ASP A 130 -25.86 -5.14 1.08
CA ASP A 130 -27.32 -5.10 0.96
C ASP A 130 -27.73 -3.71 0.42
N TYR A 131 -27.06 -3.28 -0.65
CA TYR A 131 -27.18 -1.91 -1.15
C TYR A 131 -28.48 -1.70 -1.95
N GLU A 132 -29.37 -0.89 -1.39
CA GLU A 132 -30.66 -0.51 -2.02
C GLU A 132 -30.73 0.97 -2.43
N GLY A 133 -29.62 1.70 -2.31
CA GLY A 133 -29.55 3.12 -2.66
C GLY A 133 -29.51 3.39 -4.16
N SER A 134 -29.53 4.67 -4.50
CA SER A 134 -29.39 5.18 -5.87
C SER A 134 -27.99 4.97 -6.44
N LEU A 135 -27.82 5.12 -7.76
CA LEU A 135 -26.50 5.11 -8.39
C LEU A 135 -25.63 6.28 -7.91
N ASP A 136 -26.23 7.45 -7.66
CA ASP A 136 -25.49 8.62 -7.16
C ASP A 136 -24.93 8.40 -5.76
N GLU A 137 -25.70 7.80 -4.86
CA GLU A 137 -25.25 7.43 -3.52
C GLU A 137 -24.13 6.37 -3.57
N LEU A 138 -24.17 5.46 -4.55
CA LEU A 138 -23.13 4.44 -4.75
C LEU A 138 -21.84 5.10 -5.20
N PHE A 139 -21.94 5.99 -6.19
CA PHE A 139 -20.80 6.75 -6.70
C PHE A 139 -20.14 7.58 -5.60
N GLU A 140 -20.92 8.36 -4.86
CA GLU A 140 -20.35 9.19 -3.80
C GLU A 140 -19.84 8.40 -2.60
N GLY A 141 -20.53 7.33 -2.23
CA GLY A 141 -20.06 6.42 -1.19
C GLY A 141 -18.71 5.81 -1.54
N PHE A 142 -18.57 5.29 -2.76
CA PHE A 142 -17.31 4.73 -3.25
C PHE A 142 -16.18 5.77 -3.28
N LEU A 143 -16.43 6.95 -3.85
CA LEU A 143 -15.41 8.01 -3.93
C LEU A 143 -15.02 8.56 -2.55
N THR A 144 -15.97 8.61 -1.60
CA THR A 144 -15.69 9.00 -0.21
C THR A 144 -14.75 8.01 0.45
N THR A 145 -14.99 6.71 0.30
CA THR A 145 -14.08 5.67 0.80
C THR A 145 -12.71 5.76 0.12
N SER A 146 -12.67 6.01 -1.19
CA SER A 146 -11.41 6.10 -1.93
C SER A 146 -10.54 7.28 -1.49
N ARG A 147 -11.15 8.43 -1.22
CA ARG A 147 -10.48 9.61 -0.62
C ARG A 147 -9.96 9.30 0.78
N ALA A 148 -10.78 8.67 1.63
CA ALA A 148 -10.36 8.29 2.97
C ALA A 148 -9.20 7.26 2.96
N PHE A 149 -9.13 6.40 1.95
CA PHE A 149 -8.03 5.46 1.77
C PHE A 149 -6.74 6.20 1.36
N GLU A 150 -6.84 7.14 0.40
CA GLU A 150 -5.70 7.99 0.04
C GLU A 150 -5.18 8.77 1.25
N ASP A 151 -6.07 9.44 1.99
CA ASP A 151 -5.73 10.22 3.18
C ASP A 151 -4.99 9.35 4.22
N PHE A 152 -5.45 8.12 4.42
CA PHE A 152 -4.78 7.16 5.29
C PHE A 152 -3.34 6.89 4.83
N VAL A 153 -3.12 6.55 3.55
CA VAL A 153 -1.79 6.23 3.02
C VAL A 153 -0.86 7.46 3.01
N LEU A 154 -1.39 8.63 2.71
CA LEU A 154 -0.61 9.89 2.74
C LEU A 154 -0.19 10.27 4.17
N GLY A 155 -1.01 9.93 5.16
CA GLY A 155 -0.77 10.15 6.59
C GLY A 155 0.12 9.12 7.28
N LEU A 156 0.57 8.06 6.60
CA LEU A 156 1.45 7.06 7.19
C LEU A 156 2.85 7.62 7.49
N GLU A 157 3.32 7.34 8.71
CA GLU A 157 4.71 7.52 9.11
C GLU A 157 5.60 6.43 8.49
N GLN A 158 6.91 6.70 8.36
CA GLN A 158 7.83 5.84 7.58
C GLN A 158 7.92 4.41 8.13
N GLU A 159 7.82 4.24 9.44
CA GLU A 159 7.99 2.97 10.13
C GLU A 159 6.71 2.12 10.07
N THR A 160 5.55 2.76 9.87
CA THR A 160 4.24 2.09 9.88
C THR A 160 4.02 1.20 8.66
N TYR A 161 4.72 1.43 7.54
CA TYR A 161 4.59 0.61 6.32
C TYR A 161 4.98 -0.85 6.54
N ARG A 162 5.94 -1.11 7.43
CA ARG A 162 6.44 -2.45 7.74
C ARG A 162 5.72 -3.11 8.92
N GLU A 163 4.79 -2.41 9.56
CA GLU A 163 3.99 -3.00 10.63
C GLU A 163 3.07 -4.08 10.07
N GLY A 164 3.02 -5.21 10.76
CA GLY A 164 2.07 -6.26 10.45
C GLY A 164 0.65 -5.91 10.90
N ARG A 165 -0.34 -6.22 10.07
CA ARG A 165 -1.75 -6.33 10.45
C ARG A 165 -2.15 -7.81 10.40
N PRO A 166 -2.78 -8.34 11.45
CA PRO A 166 -3.24 -9.73 11.43
C PRO A 166 -4.35 -9.89 10.39
N LEU A 167 -4.18 -10.85 9.49
CA LEU A 167 -5.17 -11.18 8.46
C LEU A 167 -5.68 -12.61 8.64
N GLY A 168 -6.88 -12.88 8.11
CA GLY A 168 -7.43 -14.23 8.04
C GLY A 168 -7.69 -14.87 9.40
N SER A 169 -8.01 -16.17 9.37
CA SER A 169 -8.25 -16.96 10.59
C SER A 169 -6.97 -17.49 11.23
N ASP A 170 -5.86 -17.54 10.48
CA ASP A 170 -4.54 -17.94 10.97
C ASP A 170 -3.79 -16.78 11.65
N GLY A 171 -4.24 -15.54 11.44
CA GLY A 171 -3.72 -14.35 12.10
C GLY A 171 -2.30 -13.98 11.67
N VAL A 172 -1.83 -14.52 10.53
CA VAL A 172 -0.48 -14.25 10.04
C VAL A 172 -0.37 -12.75 9.71
N PRO A 173 0.58 -12.03 10.33
CA PRO A 173 0.74 -10.61 10.06
C PRO A 173 1.18 -10.37 8.61
N THR A 174 0.47 -9.50 7.91
CA THR A 174 0.84 -8.99 6.58
C THR A 174 1.17 -7.52 6.70
N THR A 175 2.20 -7.04 6.00
CA THR A 175 2.63 -5.64 6.14
C THR A 175 1.56 -4.69 5.62
N VAL A 176 1.53 -3.47 6.19
CA VAL A 176 0.66 -2.39 5.68
C VAL A 176 0.92 -2.14 4.20
N GLU A 177 2.17 -2.13 3.78
CA GLU A 177 2.55 -1.97 2.38
C GLU A 177 1.95 -3.04 1.47
N ASP A 178 2.10 -4.32 1.81
CA ASP A 178 1.57 -5.43 1.00
C ASP A 178 0.05 -5.36 0.87
N ILE A 179 -0.64 -4.98 1.95
CA ILE A 179 -2.09 -4.78 1.95
C ILE A 179 -2.48 -3.63 1.01
N VAL A 180 -1.81 -2.48 1.12
CA VAL A 180 -2.10 -1.31 0.29
C VAL A 180 -1.86 -1.62 -1.19
N LEU A 181 -0.73 -2.26 -1.50
CA LEU A 181 -0.40 -2.68 -2.87
C LEU A 181 -1.42 -3.69 -3.41
N HIS A 182 -1.85 -4.65 -2.58
CA HIS A 182 -2.91 -5.60 -2.94
C HIS A 182 -4.19 -4.87 -3.34
N VAL A 183 -4.65 -3.92 -2.51
CA VAL A 183 -5.89 -3.17 -2.78
C VAL A 183 -5.82 -2.42 -4.11
N PHE A 184 -4.72 -1.72 -4.38
CA PHE A 184 -4.58 -0.93 -5.62
C PHE A 184 -4.41 -1.80 -6.87
N ASN A 185 -3.75 -2.95 -6.74
CA ASN A 185 -3.66 -3.93 -7.82
C ASN A 185 -5.04 -4.57 -8.09
N HIS A 186 -5.75 -4.97 -7.04
CA HIS A 186 -7.12 -5.48 -7.11
C HIS A 186 -8.08 -4.48 -7.76
N ALA A 187 -7.98 -3.19 -7.40
CA ALA A 187 -8.75 -2.13 -8.04
C ALA A 187 -8.46 -2.01 -9.54
N THR A 188 -7.18 -2.11 -9.93
CA THR A 188 -6.77 -2.10 -11.34
C THR A 188 -7.34 -3.28 -12.13
N TYR A 189 -7.30 -4.48 -11.55
CA TYR A 189 -7.91 -5.67 -12.14
C TYR A 189 -9.41 -5.47 -12.42
N HIS A 190 -10.18 -5.02 -11.43
CA HIS A 190 -11.62 -4.82 -11.58
C HIS A 190 -12.00 -3.60 -12.44
N ARG A 191 -11.15 -2.56 -12.53
CA ARG A 191 -11.32 -1.49 -13.53
C ARG A 191 -11.20 -2.03 -14.96
N GLY A 192 -10.29 -2.96 -15.21
CA GLY A 192 -10.23 -3.69 -16.49
C GLY A 192 -11.51 -4.46 -16.79
N GLN A 193 -12.11 -5.08 -15.77
CA GLN A 193 -13.41 -5.75 -15.88
C GLN A 193 -14.55 -4.76 -16.19
N LEU A 194 -14.59 -3.59 -15.53
CA LEU A 194 -15.57 -2.53 -15.82
C LEU A 194 -15.50 -2.06 -17.27
N ILE A 195 -14.31 -1.96 -17.86
CA ILE A 195 -14.17 -1.60 -19.29
C ILE A 195 -14.87 -2.63 -20.18
N THR A 196 -14.62 -3.93 -19.93
CA THR A 196 -15.20 -5.02 -20.72
C THR A 196 -16.72 -5.05 -20.58
N LEU A 197 -17.22 -5.03 -19.33
CA LEU A 197 -18.65 -5.00 -19.03
C LEU A 197 -19.33 -3.77 -19.64
N GLY A 198 -18.72 -2.58 -19.50
CA GLY A 198 -19.29 -1.34 -20.02
C GLY A 198 -19.40 -1.36 -21.54
N ARG A 199 -18.39 -1.88 -22.25
CA ARG A 199 -18.49 -2.05 -23.71
C ARG A 199 -19.62 -3.00 -24.12
N GLN A 200 -19.80 -4.10 -23.39
CA GLN A 200 -20.88 -5.05 -23.66
C GLN A 200 -22.26 -4.48 -23.33
N ALA A 201 -22.36 -3.61 -22.32
CA ALA A 201 -23.54 -2.83 -21.99
C ALA A 201 -23.76 -1.60 -22.91
N GLY A 202 -22.90 -1.40 -23.92
CA GLY A 202 -23.03 -0.33 -24.91
C GLY A 202 -22.45 1.03 -24.51
N LEU A 203 -21.73 1.14 -23.39
CA LEU A 203 -20.92 2.33 -23.09
C LEU A 203 -19.75 2.42 -24.08
N THR A 204 -19.42 3.65 -24.45
CA THR A 204 -18.28 3.94 -25.32
C THR A 204 -17.26 4.82 -24.59
N GLN A 205 -16.05 4.92 -25.13
CA GLN A 205 -15.00 5.83 -24.63
C GLN A 205 -14.61 5.61 -23.16
N PRO A 206 -14.11 4.41 -22.77
CA PRO A 206 -13.61 4.20 -21.42
C PRO A 206 -12.47 5.16 -21.09
N PRO A 207 -12.30 5.54 -19.81
CA PRO A 207 -11.27 6.48 -19.41
C PRO A 207 -9.88 5.88 -19.61
N ARG A 208 -8.92 6.74 -19.97
CA ARG A 208 -7.50 6.38 -19.95
C ARG A 208 -6.97 6.49 -18.53
N THR A 209 -6.60 5.35 -17.94
CA THR A 209 -6.06 5.30 -16.58
C THR A 209 -4.68 4.65 -16.51
N ASP A 210 -3.85 4.73 -17.54
CA ASP A 210 -2.47 4.26 -17.43
C ASP A 210 -1.71 5.06 -16.35
N TYR A 211 -0.93 4.37 -15.50
CA TYR A 211 -0.15 5.03 -14.46
C TYR A 211 0.84 6.06 -15.02
N ILE A 212 1.54 5.73 -16.11
CA ILE A 212 2.46 6.67 -16.78
C ILE A 212 1.75 7.92 -17.31
N TYR A 213 0.48 7.79 -17.69
CA TYR A 213 -0.31 8.94 -18.11
C TYR A 213 -0.65 9.83 -16.92
N PHE A 214 -1.10 9.23 -15.81
CA PHE A 214 -1.33 9.95 -14.55
C PHE A 214 -0.10 10.76 -14.12
N ILE A 215 1.08 10.14 -14.06
CA ILE A 215 2.32 10.83 -13.66
C ILE A 215 2.61 12.03 -14.56
N ARG A 216 2.38 11.91 -15.87
CA ARG A 216 2.67 12.99 -16.84
C ARG A 216 1.70 14.17 -16.81
N ILE A 217 0.52 14.02 -16.18
CA ILE A 217 -0.47 15.10 -16.07
C ILE A 217 -0.55 15.70 -14.66
N SER A 218 0.13 15.08 -13.69
CA SER A 218 0.17 15.50 -12.28
C SER A 218 1.40 16.38 -11.96
N HIS A 219 2.24 16.65 -12.96
CA HIS A 219 3.42 17.53 -12.93
C HIS A 219 3.33 18.57 -14.04
#